data_AF-A0A8S1BT58-F1
#
_entry.id   AF-A0A8S1BT58-F1
#
_cell.length_a   1.000
_cell.length_b   1.000
_cell.length_c   1.000
_cell.angle_alpha   90.00
_cell.angle_beta   90.00
_cell.angle_gamma   90.00
#
_symmetry.space_group_name_H-M   'P 1'
#
loop_
_entity.id
_entity.type
_entity.pdbx_description
1 polymer ?
#
loop_
_entity_poly.entity_id
_entity_poly.type
_entity_poly.pdbx_seq_one_letter_code
_entity_poly.pdbx_strand_id
1 'polypeptide(L)'
;MQAFRSAMRFSVLAVVLVLALAENDESEAAPVDKPAPPQPASLSDQTLENALKDSRYMKRQIKCVLGEVPCDPVGRKLKALAPLVIKNICFQCTPVEKRQIQKVVSHIQRNHPAEWSKIVRQFGST
;
A
#
# COMPACT_ATOMS: atom_id res chain seq x y z
N MET A 1 -44.01 22.02 -25.59
CA MET A 1 -43.58 21.10 -24.51
C MET A 1 -42.07 21.25 -24.28
N GLN A 2 -41.60 22.29 -23.58
CA GLN A 2 -40.16 22.53 -23.34
C GLN A 2 -39.82 22.94 -21.90
N ALA A 3 -40.78 22.85 -20.96
CA ALA A 3 -40.56 23.25 -19.56
C ALA A 3 -40.09 22.11 -18.63
N PHE A 4 -40.13 20.85 -19.07
CA PHE A 4 -39.83 19.69 -18.19
C PHE A 4 -38.39 19.15 -18.30
N ARG A 5 -37.65 19.50 -19.36
CA ARG A 5 -36.29 18.96 -19.59
C ARG A 5 -35.21 19.67 -18.78
N SER A 6 -35.38 20.96 -18.47
CA SER A 6 -34.41 21.71 -17.64
C SER A 6 -34.47 21.25 -16.20
N ALA A 7 -35.66 21.15 -15.59
CA ALA A 7 -35.80 20.71 -14.20
C ALA A 7 -35.15 19.33 -13.97
N MET A 8 -35.35 18.39 -14.90
CA MET A 8 -34.78 17.05 -14.81
C MET A 8 -33.26 17.03 -15.00
N ARG A 9 -32.71 17.90 -15.87
CA ARG A 9 -31.24 18.06 -16.02
C ARG A 9 -30.60 18.73 -14.80
N PHE A 10 -31.25 19.72 -14.20
CA PHE A 10 -30.81 20.33 -12.95
C PHE A 10 -30.87 19.34 -11.78
N SER A 11 -31.92 18.52 -11.70
CA SER A 11 -32.02 17.44 -10.71
C SER A 11 -30.95 16.38 -10.91
N VAL A 12 -30.68 15.94 -12.14
CA VAL A 12 -29.64 14.95 -12.43
C VAL A 12 -28.24 15.50 -12.15
N LEU A 13 -27.96 16.76 -12.52
CA LEU A 13 -26.69 17.42 -12.17
C LEU A 13 -26.50 17.56 -10.66
N ALA A 14 -27.56 17.93 -9.93
CA ALA A 14 -27.51 18.00 -8.47
C ALA A 14 -27.28 16.62 -7.84
N VAL A 15 -27.93 15.57 -8.33
CA VAL A 15 -27.73 14.18 -7.86
C VAL A 15 -26.30 13.70 -8.15
N VAL A 16 -25.75 14.00 -9.33
CA VAL A 16 -24.36 13.64 -9.69
C VAL A 16 -23.36 14.41 -8.83
N LEU A 17 -23.60 15.68 -8.52
CA LEU A 17 -22.74 16.48 -7.65
C LEU A 17 -22.79 15.98 -6.19
N VAL A 18 -23.97 15.59 -5.70
CA VAL A 18 -24.15 14.99 -4.37
C VAL A 18 -23.46 13.63 -4.28
N LEU A 19 -23.52 12.80 -5.32
CA LEU A 19 -22.80 11.52 -5.39
C LEU A 19 -21.27 11.72 -5.47
N ALA A 20 -20.80 12.76 -6.15
CA ALA A 20 -19.36 13.07 -6.23
C ALA A 20 -18.78 13.62 -4.91
N LEU A 21 -19.60 14.19 -4.02
CA LEU A 21 -19.20 14.61 -2.67
C LEU A 21 -19.35 13.52 -1.61
N ALA A 22 -19.92 12.36 -1.97
CA ALA A 22 -20.02 11.20 -1.09
C ALA A 22 -18.74 10.34 -1.14
N GLU A 23 -17.57 10.96 -0.96
CA GLU A 23 -16.36 10.26 -0.52
C GLU A 23 -16.33 10.30 1.02
N ASN A 24 -17.28 9.58 1.63
CA ASN A 24 -17.19 9.19 3.03
C ASN A 24 -16.25 7.97 3.13
N ASP A 25 -14.95 8.20 3.17
CA ASP A 25 -14.04 7.28 3.88
C ASP A 25 -13.72 7.94 5.23
N GLU A 26 -14.76 7.96 6.07
CA GLU A 26 -14.63 8.16 7.50
C GLU A 26 -13.84 6.95 8.00
N SER A 27 -12.52 7.14 8.10
CA SER A 27 -11.58 6.19 8.69
C SER A 27 -11.86 6.08 10.19
N GLU A 28 -13.00 5.49 10.54
CA GLU A 28 -13.30 4.98 11.88
C GLU A 28 -12.33 3.81 12.12
N ALA A 29 -11.29 4.09 12.90
CA ALA A 29 -10.40 3.06 13.40
C ALA A 29 -11.22 2.11 14.29
N ALA A 30 -11.57 0.93 13.75
CA ALA A 30 -12.26 -0.10 14.50
C ALA A 30 -11.49 -0.48 15.79
N PRO A 31 -12.18 -0.73 16.92
CA PRO A 31 -11.56 -1.16 18.17
C PRO A 31 -10.85 -2.50 18.00
N VAL A 32 -9.56 -2.56 18.31
CA VAL A 32 -8.75 -3.78 18.27
C VAL A 32 -8.88 -4.47 19.63
N ASP A 33 -9.94 -5.26 19.81
CA ASP A 33 -10.07 -6.18 20.96
C ASP A 33 -10.16 -7.63 20.47
N LYS A 34 -9.02 -8.15 20.01
CA LYS A 34 -8.75 -9.59 20.02
C LYS A 34 -7.23 -9.80 20.09
N PRO A 35 -6.70 -10.55 21.07
CA PRO A 35 -5.27 -10.84 21.12
C PRO A 35 -4.87 -11.65 19.88
N ALA A 36 -4.13 -11.01 18.98
CA ALA A 36 -3.50 -11.69 17.85
C ALA A 36 -2.42 -12.65 18.39
N PRO A 37 -2.19 -13.81 17.73
CA PRO A 37 -1.07 -14.69 18.07
C PRO A 37 0.25 -13.90 18.10
N PRO A 38 1.24 -14.30 18.91
CA PRO A 38 2.44 -13.51 19.19
C PRO A 38 3.12 -13.09 17.88
N GLN A 39 2.91 -11.83 17.51
CA GLN A 39 3.45 -11.29 16.28
C GLN A 39 4.91 -10.92 16.52
N PRO A 40 5.83 -11.30 15.63
CA PRO A 40 7.24 -10.96 15.77
C PRO A 40 7.39 -9.44 15.78
N ALA A 41 7.74 -8.87 16.94
CA ALA A 41 8.03 -7.47 17.21
C ALA A 41 7.31 -6.46 16.28
N SER A 42 6.18 -5.93 16.74
CA SER A 42 5.45 -4.86 16.04
C SER A 42 6.42 -3.76 15.58
N LEU A 43 6.54 -3.59 14.25
CA LEU A 43 7.37 -2.55 13.67
C LEU A 43 6.68 -1.20 13.93
N SER A 44 7.34 -0.31 14.68
CA SER A 44 6.81 1.03 14.92
C SER A 44 6.87 1.88 13.64
N ASP A 45 5.93 2.83 13.51
CA ASP A 45 5.91 3.73 12.36
C ASP A 45 7.16 4.62 12.27
N GLN A 46 7.74 5.00 13.43
CA GLN A 46 8.98 5.78 13.45
C GLN A 46 10.17 4.97 12.95
N THR A 47 10.28 3.70 13.34
CA THR A 47 11.33 2.81 12.83
C THR A 47 11.18 2.61 11.32
N LEU A 48 9.95 2.44 10.83
CA LEU A 48 9.67 2.34 9.41
C LEU A 48 10.10 3.61 8.65
N GLU A 49 9.72 4.78 9.16
CA GLU A 49 10.08 6.06 8.54
C GLU A 49 11.58 6.29 8.47
N ASN A 50 12.29 5.96 9.54
CA ASN A 50 13.75 6.07 9.57
C ASN A 50 14.39 5.14 8.52
N ALA A 51 13.87 3.92 8.37
CA ALA A 51 14.35 2.99 7.35
C ALA A 51 14.05 3.48 5.92
N LEU A 52 12.87 4.06 5.68
CA LEU A 52 12.50 4.63 4.38
C LEU A 52 13.35 5.86 4.02
N LYS A 53 13.77 6.66 5.01
CA LYS A 53 14.64 7.82 4.79
C LYS A 53 16.10 7.43 4.51
N ASP A 54 16.54 6.26 4.96
CA ASP A 54 17.88 5.75 4.66
C ASP A 54 17.93 5.16 3.24
N SER A 55 18.27 6.00 2.27
CA SER A 55 18.42 5.61 0.86
C SER A 55 19.42 4.47 0.64
N ARG A 56 20.49 4.41 1.44
CA ARG A 56 21.51 3.35 1.33
C ARG A 56 20.93 2.02 1.81
N TYR A 57 20.21 2.04 2.92
CA TYR A 57 19.49 0.88 3.44
C TYR A 57 18.45 0.40 2.43
N MET A 58 17.58 1.29 1.94
CA MET A 58 16.54 0.96 0.95
C MET A 58 17.12 0.34 -0.31
N LYS A 59 18.17 0.93 -0.88
CA LYS A 59 18.84 0.37 -2.05
C LYS A 59 19.40 -1.03 -1.80
N ARG A 60 19.98 -1.28 -0.61
CA ARG A 60 20.45 -2.63 -0.24
C ARG A 60 19.30 -3.63 -0.16
N GLN A 61 18.18 -3.25 0.47
CA GLN A 61 17.02 -4.14 0.58
C GLN A 61 16.40 -4.45 -0.79
N ILE A 62 16.24 -3.44 -1.64
CA ILE A 62 15.72 -3.59 -3.01
C ILE A 62 16.62 -4.55 -3.82
N LYS A 63 17.95 -4.36 -3.76
CA LYS A 63 18.90 -5.25 -4.42
C LYS A 63 18.83 -6.69 -3.90
N CYS A 64 18.64 -6.87 -2.59
CA CYS A 64 18.45 -8.19 -2.00
C CYS A 64 17.19 -8.87 -2.55
N VAL A 65 16.07 -8.13 -2.62
CA VAL A 65 14.79 -8.61 -3.17
C VAL A 65 14.97 -9.06 -4.62
N LEU A 66 15.70 -8.28 -5.42
CA LEU A 66 16.07 -8.62 -6.80
C LEU A 66 17.10 -9.75 -6.92
N GLY A 67 17.73 -10.17 -5.81
CA GLY A 67 18.77 -11.20 -5.80
C GLY A 67 20.13 -10.72 -6.31
N GLU A 68 20.36 -9.41 -6.37
CA GLU A 68 21.63 -8.81 -6.81
C GLU A 68 22.70 -8.81 -5.70
N VAL A 69 22.29 -8.91 -4.43
CA VAL A 69 23.19 -8.95 -3.26
C VAL A 69 22.68 -9.92 -2.19
N PRO A 70 23.53 -10.38 -1.26
CA PRO A 70 23.11 -11.15 -0.10
C PRO A 70 22.10 -10.39 0.77
N CYS A 71 21.13 -11.13 1.30
CA CYS A 71 20.07 -10.58 2.13
C CYS A 71 20.41 -10.68 3.63
N ASP A 72 20.15 -9.60 4.36
CA ASP A 72 20.06 -9.64 5.82
C ASP A 72 18.72 -10.27 6.25
N PRO A 73 18.50 -10.53 7.57
CA PRO A 73 17.26 -11.16 8.03
C PRO A 73 15.98 -10.42 7.62
N VAL A 74 16.04 -9.08 7.51
CA VAL A 74 14.89 -8.25 7.10
C VAL A 74 14.65 -8.41 5.60
N GLY A 75 15.70 -8.26 4.79
CA GLY A 75 15.63 -8.42 3.34
C GLY A 75 15.15 -9.80 2.91
N ARG A 76 15.52 -10.86 3.63
CA ARG A 76 15.00 -12.22 3.39
C ARG A 76 13.48 -12.29 3.57
N LYS A 77 12.95 -11.67 4.63
CA LYS A 77 11.50 -11.60 4.86
C LYS A 77 10.80 -10.79 3.76
N LEU A 78 11.35 -9.63 3.41
CA LEU A 78 10.81 -8.79 2.33
C LEU A 78 10.78 -9.53 0.99
N LYS A 79 11.86 -10.24 0.64
CA LYS A 79 11.93 -11.05 -0.58
C LYS A 79 10.90 -12.17 -0.61
N ALA A 80 10.67 -12.85 0.52
CA ALA A 80 9.67 -13.89 0.62
C ALA A 80 8.23 -13.35 0.49
N LEU A 81 7.99 -12.13 0.98
CA LEU A 81 6.68 -11.47 0.91
C LEU A 81 6.42 -10.72 -0.40
N ALA A 82 7.46 -10.38 -1.17
CA ALA A 82 7.35 -9.59 -2.39
C ALA A 82 6.29 -10.12 -3.39
N PRO A 83 6.19 -11.44 -3.69
CA PRO A 83 5.15 -11.94 -4.60
C PRO A 83 3.73 -11.67 -4.11
N LEU A 84 3.50 -11.77 -2.79
CA LEU A 84 2.20 -11.52 -2.20
C LEU A 84 1.83 -10.05 -2.28
N VAL A 85 2.78 -9.16 -1.92
CA VAL A 85 2.58 -7.70 -1.98
C VAL A 85 2.32 -7.22 -3.40
N ILE A 86 3.05 -7.73 -4.40
CA ILE A 86 2.88 -7.34 -5.81
C ILE A 86 1.52 -7.77 -6.36
N LYS A 87 1.01 -8.93 -5.93
CA LYS A 87 -0.34 -9.41 -6.28
C LYS A 87 -1.44 -8.77 -5.44
N ASN A 88 -1.10 -7.85 -4.54
CA ASN A 88 -2.02 -7.28 -3.57
C ASN A 88 -2.73 -8.34 -2.69
N ILE A 89 -2.04 -9.44 -2.41
CA ILE A 89 -2.53 -10.55 -1.59
C ILE A 89 -1.99 -10.38 -0.16
N CYS A 90 -2.90 -10.27 0.80
CA CYS A 90 -2.58 -10.10 2.22
C CYS A 90 -3.58 -10.90 3.06
N PHE A 91 -3.28 -12.18 3.30
CA PHE A 91 -4.20 -13.10 4.01
C PHE A 91 -4.31 -12.84 5.51
N GLN A 92 -3.24 -12.36 6.15
CA GLN A 92 -3.17 -12.22 7.61
C GLN A 92 -2.59 -10.88 8.08
N CYS A 93 -2.48 -9.87 7.21
CA CYS A 93 -1.96 -8.58 7.67
C CYS A 93 -3.05 -7.76 8.35
N THR A 94 -2.67 -7.20 9.49
CA THR A 94 -3.43 -6.22 10.28
C THR A 94 -3.64 -4.92 9.49
N PRO A 95 -4.61 -4.08 9.89
CA PRO A 95 -4.79 -2.76 9.27
C PRO A 95 -3.52 -1.89 9.30
N VAL A 96 -2.72 -2.01 10.37
CA VAL A 96 -1.44 -1.31 10.51
C VAL A 96 -0.45 -1.81 9.45
N GLU A 97 -0.26 -3.11 9.33
CA GLU A 97 0.66 -3.70 8.34
C GLU A 97 0.25 -3.36 6.91
N LYS A 98 -1.05 -3.35 6.59
CA LYS A 98 -1.54 -2.94 5.26
C LYS A 98 -1.10 -1.51 4.93
N ARG A 99 -1.28 -0.56 5.86
CA ARG A 99 -0.84 0.84 5.67
C ARG A 99 0.67 0.93 5.53
N GLN A 100 1.43 0.18 6.33
CA GLN A 100 2.89 0.15 6.25
C GLN A 100 3.39 -0.42 4.91
N ILE A 101 2.77 -1.50 4.42
CA ILE A 101 3.07 -2.08 3.09
C ILE A 101 2.80 -1.05 1.99
N GLN A 102 1.62 -0.43 2.00
CA GLN A 102 1.26 0.60 1.01
C GLN A 102 2.26 1.75 1.01
N LYS A 103 2.71 2.18 2.20
CA LYS A 103 3.71 3.23 2.37
C LYS A 103 5.06 2.86 1.79
N VAL A 104 5.53 1.63 2.06
CA VAL A 104 6.79 1.11 1.49
C VAL A 104 6.70 1.03 -0.03
N VAL A 105 5.63 0.45 -0.57
CA VAL A 105 5.41 0.33 -2.02
C VAL A 105 5.40 1.71 -2.67
N SER A 106 4.61 2.64 -2.13
CA SER A 106 4.54 4.01 -2.63
C SER A 106 5.89 4.73 -2.59
N HIS A 107 6.68 4.49 -1.53
CA HIS A 107 8.01 5.05 -1.42
C HIS A 107 8.97 4.50 -2.49
N ILE A 108 8.95 3.18 -2.73
CA ILE A 108 9.79 2.54 -3.76
C ILE A 108 9.39 3.01 -5.16
N GLN A 109 8.10 3.11 -5.45
CA GLN A 109 7.59 3.59 -6.74
C GLN A 109 8.06 5.02 -7.05
N ARG A 110 8.04 5.91 -6.06
CA ARG A 110 8.43 7.32 -6.23
C ARG A 110 9.94 7.51 -6.30
N ASN A 111 10.71 6.84 -5.44
CA ASN A 111 12.14 7.09 -5.28
C ASN A 111 13.04 6.11 -6.06
N HIS A 112 12.51 4.94 -6.44
CA HIS A 112 13.25 3.87 -7.11
C HIS A 112 12.42 3.23 -8.26
N PRO A 113 11.93 4.02 -9.24
CA PRO A 113 11.00 3.52 -10.27
C PRO A 113 11.63 2.46 -11.20
N ALA A 114 12.93 2.56 -11.46
CA ALA A 114 13.65 1.61 -12.29
C ALA A 114 13.72 0.23 -11.61
N GLU A 115 14.06 0.20 -10.33
CA GLU A 115 14.08 -1.03 -9.54
C GLU A 115 12.67 -1.57 -9.29
N TRP A 116 11.68 -0.70 -9.06
CA TRP A 116 10.28 -1.11 -8.96
C TRP A 116 9.83 -1.89 -10.21
N SER A 117 10.17 -1.39 -11.40
CA SER A 117 9.85 -2.06 -12.66
C SER A 117 10.48 -3.45 -12.77
N LYS A 118 11.71 -3.63 -12.24
CA LYS A 118 12.36 -4.94 -12.16
C LYS A 118 11.64 -5.88 -11.19
N ILE A 119 11.24 -5.38 -10.02
CA ILE A 119 10.49 -6.15 -9.01
C ILE A 119 9.16 -6.65 -9.61
N VAL A 120 8.39 -5.75 -10.23
CA VAL A 120 7.10 -6.11 -10.86
C VAL A 120 7.32 -7.15 -11.96
N ARG A 121 8.35 -7.00 -12.80
CA ARG A 121 8.65 -7.99 -13.84
C ARG A 121 9.05 -9.35 -13.26
N GLN A 122 9.74 -9.38 -12.12
CA GLN A 122 10.19 -10.62 -11.50
C GLN A 122 9.08 -11.36 -10.75
N PHE A 123 8.15 -10.62 -10.13
CA PHE A 123 7.15 -11.20 -9.23
C PHE A 123 5.70 -11.05 -9.69
N GLY A 124 5.42 -10.27 -10.73
CA GLY A 124 4.06 -10.00 -11.22
C GLY A 124 3.52 -11.02 -12.23
N SER A 125 4.39 -11.85 -12.82
CA SER A 125 4.00 -12.89 -13.80
C SER A 125 3.97 -14.31 -13.23
N THR A 126 4.55 -14.51 -12.05
CA THR A 126 4.44 -15.74 -11.25
C THR A 126 3.14 -15.69 -10.47
#